data_AF-A0A094HXM0-F1
#
_entry.id   AF-A0A094HXM0-F1
#
_cell.length_a   1.000
_cell.length_b   1.000
_cell.length_c   1.000
_cell.angle_alpha   90.00
_cell.angle_beta   90.00
_cell.angle_gamma   90.00
#
_symmetry.space_group_name_H-M   'P 1'
#
loop_
_entity.id
_entity.type
_entity.pdbx_description
1 polymer ?
#
loop_
_entity_poly.entity_id
_entity_poly.type
_entity_poly.pdbx_seq_one_letter_code
_entity_poly.pdbx_strand_id
1 'polypeptide(L)'
;MPQKNDERNIVLALQAMQNNAKLSARAAGKLYSVDHQKLSRRKHGMQPRRDIQANLRKLTDLEESVLSQYILDLAAKGFPPRVSIVEDMANRLLASRDAPRVGIHWTSNFINRHLELRTRFQRKYDYQRAKCEDPEVIRGWFQLVHNTITKYGINDADIYNFNETGFIIGVISTAMVVTSSDGRVKAKKVQPGNREWATVIQGVNSQGWAVPPFIIVADDFFPAFYAAFNIAMTESNIQGGFRGAGLLPFDPESVISALDLKLKTPTPLSSRPGTAQPWVSQTPNNPTEAMSQSTFIKTRISRHQNSSPTSIYAAVDQFTKGASQIMHQLALLKAENQNLRQANEVLSKRRRARKTRLQQGGSLSQQEAQDLQDERDVVQQVEQETKASSGRKPREETRARRCGKCSETGHNARTCQIIIETSEEEDSE
;
A
#
# COMPACT_ATOMS: atom_id res chain seq x y z
N MET A 1 -20.60 24.01 -33.30
CA MET A 1 -21.93 23.61 -33.80
C MET A 1 -22.79 23.22 -32.62
N PRO A 2 -23.90 23.91 -32.32
CA PRO A 2 -24.72 23.58 -31.15
C PRO A 2 -25.38 22.21 -31.34
N GLN A 3 -25.23 21.32 -30.37
CA GLN A 3 -25.93 20.04 -30.36
C GLN A 3 -27.43 20.32 -30.24
N LYS A 4 -28.15 20.20 -31.36
CA LYS A 4 -29.61 20.21 -31.38
C LYS A 4 -30.09 19.05 -30.49
N ASN A 5 -30.70 19.38 -29.35
CA ASN A 5 -31.14 18.41 -28.36
C ASN A 5 -32.43 17.73 -28.84
N ASP A 6 -32.31 16.85 -29.85
CA ASP A 6 -33.42 16.23 -30.57
C ASP A 6 -34.03 15.01 -29.83
N GLU A 7 -33.61 14.74 -28.60
CA GLU A 7 -33.99 13.53 -27.84
C GLU A 7 -35.48 13.48 -27.50
N ARG A 8 -36.12 14.63 -27.31
CA ARG A 8 -37.59 14.69 -27.16
C ARG A 8 -38.30 14.17 -28.41
N ASN A 9 -37.81 14.52 -29.60
CA ASN A 9 -38.39 14.09 -30.87
C ASN A 9 -38.09 12.61 -31.16
N ILE A 10 -36.93 12.10 -30.70
CA ILE A 10 -36.59 10.68 -30.75
C ILE A 10 -37.58 9.85 -29.92
N VAL A 11 -37.88 10.27 -28.69
CA VAL A 11 -38.83 9.57 -27.81
C VAL A 11 -40.24 9.56 -28.40
N LEU A 12 -40.72 10.70 -28.90
CA LEU A 12 -42.03 10.80 -29.56
C LEU A 12 -42.12 9.92 -30.81
N ALA A 13 -41.08 9.91 -31.64
CA ALA A 13 -41.01 9.07 -32.83
C ALA A 13 -41.00 7.57 -32.50
N LEU A 14 -40.30 7.16 -31.44
CA LEU A 14 -40.30 5.77 -30.98
C LEU A 14 -41.67 5.34 -30.46
N GLN A 15 -42.34 6.18 -29.67
CA GLN A 15 -43.72 5.92 -29.22
C GLN A 15 -44.69 5.79 -30.40
N ALA A 16 -44.58 6.66 -31.40
CA ALA A 16 -45.40 6.57 -32.62
C ALA A 16 -45.14 5.28 -33.42
N MET A 17 -43.88 4.84 -33.51
CA MET A 17 -43.51 3.57 -34.14
C MET A 17 -43.98 2.34 -33.34
N GLN A 18 -44.13 2.48 -32.02
CA GLN A 18 -44.58 1.41 -31.13
C GLN A 18 -46.12 1.29 -31.15
N ASN A 19 -46.82 2.42 -31.28
CA ASN A 19 -48.28 2.47 -31.39
C ASN A 19 -48.79 2.15 -32.81
N ASN A 20 -47.94 2.23 -33.84
CA ASN A 20 -48.30 1.91 -35.21
C ASN A 20 -47.26 1.00 -35.88
N ALA A 21 -47.57 -0.30 -35.94
CA ALA A 21 -46.70 -1.32 -36.52
C ALA A 21 -46.37 -1.11 -38.01
N LYS A 22 -47.15 -0.32 -38.75
CA LYS A 22 -46.88 0.01 -40.17
C LYS A 22 -45.95 1.22 -40.34
N LEU A 23 -45.65 1.94 -39.26
CA LEU A 23 -44.80 3.13 -39.31
C LEU A 23 -43.31 2.74 -39.29
N SER A 24 -42.67 2.82 -40.46
CA SER A 24 -41.24 2.53 -40.58
C SER A 24 -40.36 3.63 -39.94
N ALA A 25 -39.12 3.29 -39.57
CA ALA A 25 -38.16 4.25 -39.03
C ALA A 25 -37.87 5.41 -39.99
N ARG A 26 -37.93 5.18 -41.32
CA ARG A 26 -37.77 6.23 -42.34
C ARG A 26 -38.96 7.18 -42.37
N ALA A 27 -40.18 6.65 -42.30
CA ALA A 27 -41.40 7.45 -42.25
C ALA A 27 -41.46 8.27 -40.96
N ALA A 28 -41.19 7.65 -39.81
CA ALA A 28 -41.12 8.32 -38.52
C ALA A 28 -40.02 9.40 -38.47
N GLY A 29 -38.84 9.13 -39.04
CA GLY A 29 -37.76 10.10 -39.13
C GLY A 29 -38.14 11.35 -39.92
N LYS A 30 -38.86 11.17 -41.03
CA LYS A 30 -39.39 12.29 -41.84
C LYS A 30 -40.47 13.08 -41.07
N LEU A 31 -41.33 12.41 -40.32
CA LEU A 31 -42.47 13.02 -39.62
C LEU A 31 -42.05 13.81 -38.37
N TYR A 32 -41.05 13.32 -37.64
CA TYR A 32 -40.56 13.94 -36.40
C TYR A 32 -39.24 14.73 -36.59
N SER A 33 -38.78 14.90 -37.83
CA SER A 33 -37.51 15.57 -38.16
C SER A 33 -36.29 14.99 -37.44
N VAL A 34 -36.19 13.66 -37.41
CA VAL A 34 -35.11 12.90 -36.77
C VAL A 34 -34.46 11.97 -37.79
N ASP A 35 -33.15 11.80 -37.73
CA ASP A 35 -32.46 10.80 -38.56
C ASP A 35 -32.98 9.37 -38.26
N HIS A 36 -33.51 8.73 -39.29
CA HIS A 36 -34.00 7.36 -39.24
C HIS A 36 -32.96 6.34 -38.76
N GLN A 37 -31.66 6.56 -39.00
CA GLN A 37 -30.61 5.70 -38.48
C GLN A 37 -30.50 5.79 -36.96
N LYS A 38 -30.65 7.00 -36.38
CA LYS A 38 -30.70 7.19 -34.93
C LYS A 38 -31.92 6.47 -34.33
N LEU A 39 -33.09 6.59 -34.96
CA LEU A 39 -34.31 5.89 -34.52
C LEU A 39 -34.14 4.36 -34.57
N SER A 40 -33.53 3.82 -35.63
CA SER A 40 -33.26 2.39 -35.75
C SER A 40 -32.31 1.91 -34.65
N ARG A 41 -31.20 2.61 -34.40
CA ARG A 41 -30.26 2.28 -33.30
C ARG A 41 -30.94 2.31 -31.94
N ARG A 42 -31.78 3.32 -31.69
CA ARG A 42 -32.53 3.48 -30.44
C ARG A 42 -33.59 2.38 -30.24
N LYS A 43 -34.27 1.95 -31.32
CA LYS A 43 -35.20 0.82 -31.33
C LYS A 43 -34.52 -0.50 -30.97
N HIS A 44 -33.25 -0.68 -31.35
CA HIS A 44 -32.43 -1.83 -30.98
C HIS A 44 -31.74 -1.68 -29.61
N GLY A 45 -32.18 -0.72 -28.78
CA GLY A 45 -31.72 -0.57 -27.39
C GLY A 45 -30.44 0.22 -27.19
N MET A 46 -29.84 0.83 -28.23
CA MET A 46 -28.67 1.69 -28.03
C MET A 46 -29.03 2.96 -27.26
N GLN A 47 -28.22 3.32 -26.27
CA GLN A 47 -28.35 4.55 -25.48
C GLN A 47 -27.78 5.77 -26.25
N PRO A 48 -28.16 7.00 -25.90
CA PRO A 48 -27.56 8.22 -26.44
C PRO A 48 -26.09 8.28 -26.08
N ARG A 49 -25.24 8.85 -26.94
CA ARG A 49 -23.79 8.90 -26.68
C ARG A 49 -23.44 9.58 -25.35
N ARG A 50 -24.26 10.52 -24.86
CA ARG A 50 -24.10 11.17 -23.55
C ARG A 50 -24.35 10.24 -22.35
N ASP A 51 -25.16 9.20 -22.53
CA ASP A 51 -25.52 8.23 -21.49
C ASP A 51 -24.74 6.91 -21.65
N ILE A 52 -23.93 6.79 -22.72
CA ILE A 52 -22.97 5.70 -22.89
C ILE A 52 -21.73 6.01 -22.04
N GLN A 53 -21.50 5.18 -21.02
CA GLN A 53 -20.29 5.22 -20.22
C GLN A 53 -19.07 5.01 -21.11
N ALA A 54 -18.09 5.92 -21.05
CA ALA A 54 -16.88 5.82 -21.86
C ALA A 54 -16.14 4.49 -21.58
N ASN A 55 -15.69 3.81 -22.63
CA ASN A 55 -15.07 2.47 -22.60
C ASN A 55 -13.89 2.31 -21.61
N LEU A 56 -13.34 3.40 -21.09
CA LEU A 56 -12.21 3.42 -20.16
C LEU A 56 -12.63 3.45 -18.66
N ARG A 57 -13.93 3.55 -18.34
CA ARG A 57 -14.44 3.49 -16.96
C ARG A 57 -14.98 2.09 -16.66
N LYS A 58 -14.20 1.30 -15.91
CA LYS A 58 -14.60 -0.04 -15.42
C LYS A 58 -15.52 0.04 -14.20
N LEU A 59 -15.28 1.03 -13.35
CA LEU A 59 -16.10 1.33 -12.19
C LEU A 59 -17.23 2.29 -12.55
N THR A 60 -18.37 2.18 -11.86
CA THR A 60 -19.46 3.15 -11.90
C THR A 60 -19.06 4.45 -11.20
N ASP A 61 -19.72 5.57 -11.50
CA ASP A 61 -19.41 6.84 -10.83
C ASP A 61 -19.54 6.76 -9.30
N LEU A 62 -20.45 5.91 -8.81
CA LEU A 62 -20.60 5.63 -7.39
C LEU A 62 -19.40 4.89 -6.81
N GLU A 63 -18.98 3.80 -7.43
CA GLU A 63 -17.79 3.03 -7.02
C GLU A 63 -16.53 3.89 -7.07
N GLU A 64 -16.39 4.74 -8.10
CA GLU A 64 -15.26 5.67 -8.24
C GLU A 64 -15.26 6.70 -7.10
N SER A 65 -16.42 7.27 -6.76
CA SER A 65 -16.53 8.20 -5.64
C SER A 65 -16.19 7.56 -4.29
N VAL A 66 -16.66 6.33 -4.05
CA VAL A 66 -16.38 5.58 -2.81
C VAL A 66 -14.90 5.26 -2.71
N LEU A 67 -14.27 4.84 -3.81
CA LEU A 67 -12.86 4.53 -3.87
C LEU A 67 -11.99 5.77 -3.63
N SER A 68 -12.29 6.90 -4.27
CA SER A 68 -11.58 8.16 -4.05
C SER A 68 -11.67 8.61 -2.59
N GLN A 69 -12.88 8.59 -2.01
CA GLN A 69 -13.08 8.96 -0.61
C GLN A 69 -12.29 8.05 0.35
N TYR A 70 -12.24 6.75 0.06
CA TYR A 70 -11.50 5.79 0.86
C TYR A 70 -9.98 6.03 0.80
N ILE A 71 -9.44 6.35 -0.37
CA ILE A 71 -8.02 6.70 -0.55
C ILE A 71 -7.67 7.96 0.28
N LEU A 72 -8.54 8.97 0.25
CA LEU A 72 -8.33 10.21 1.02
C LEU A 72 -8.37 9.95 2.54
N ASP A 73 -9.28 9.11 3.02
CA ASP A 73 -9.35 8.73 4.44
C ASP A 73 -8.10 7.95 4.89
N LEU A 74 -7.60 7.03 4.07
CA LEU A 74 -6.34 6.33 4.33
C LEU A 74 -5.15 7.28 4.37
N ALA A 75 -5.08 8.24 3.44
CA ALA A 75 -4.03 9.26 3.43
C ALA A 75 -4.10 10.15 4.68
N ALA A 76 -5.29 10.58 5.09
CA ALA A 76 -5.51 11.38 6.30
C ALA A 76 -5.10 10.63 7.59
N LYS A 77 -5.16 9.30 7.59
CA LYS A 77 -4.68 8.45 8.69
C LYS A 77 -3.17 8.20 8.66
N GLY A 78 -2.45 8.76 7.68
CA GLY A 78 -1.00 8.56 7.51
C GLY A 78 -0.63 7.29 6.74
N PHE A 79 -1.59 6.63 6.09
CA PHE A 79 -1.38 5.38 5.34
C PHE A 79 -1.80 5.50 3.87
N PRO A 80 -1.22 6.43 3.10
CA PRO A 80 -1.58 6.58 1.69
C PRO A 80 -1.33 5.27 0.91
N PRO A 81 -2.31 4.74 0.18
CA PRO A 81 -2.18 3.45 -0.50
C PRO A 81 -1.24 3.55 -1.70
N ARG A 82 -0.50 2.48 -1.95
CA ARG A 82 0.31 2.33 -3.19
C ARG A 82 -0.60 2.17 -4.41
N VAL A 83 -0.07 2.48 -5.59
CA VAL A 83 -0.76 2.31 -6.88
C VAL A 83 -1.32 0.88 -7.04
N SER A 84 -0.54 -0.15 -6.67
CA SER A 84 -1.00 -1.55 -6.72
C SER A 84 -2.16 -1.84 -5.77
N ILE A 85 -2.19 -1.18 -4.60
CA ILE A 85 -3.25 -1.35 -3.61
C ILE A 85 -4.55 -0.69 -4.10
N VAL A 86 -4.46 0.45 -4.80
CA VAL A 86 -5.62 1.09 -5.44
C VAL A 86 -6.22 0.18 -6.52
N GLU A 87 -5.37 -0.49 -7.31
CA GLU A 87 -5.81 -1.49 -8.28
C GLU A 87 -6.53 -2.66 -7.60
N ASP A 88 -5.98 -3.19 -6.51
CA ASP A 88 -6.60 -4.27 -5.73
C ASP A 88 -7.97 -3.85 -5.16
N MET A 89 -8.08 -2.62 -4.64
CA MET A 89 -9.34 -2.08 -4.14
C MET A 89 -10.40 -2.01 -5.25
N ALA A 90 -10.02 -1.52 -6.44
CA ALA A 90 -10.91 -1.49 -7.60
C ALA A 90 -11.34 -2.89 -8.05
N ASN A 91 -10.40 -3.83 -8.11
CA ASN A 91 -10.68 -5.22 -8.47
C ASN A 91 -11.57 -5.93 -7.44
N ARG A 92 -11.50 -5.57 -6.16
CA ARG A 92 -12.42 -6.08 -5.12
C ARG A 92 -13.85 -5.57 -5.33
N LEU A 93 -14.02 -4.30 -5.70
CA LEU A 93 -15.34 -3.76 -6.05
C LEU A 93 -15.90 -4.47 -7.28
N LEU A 94 -15.10 -4.68 -8.32
CA LEU A 94 -15.51 -5.38 -9.53
C LEU A 94 -15.90 -6.84 -9.25
N ALA A 95 -15.13 -7.54 -8.42
CA ALA A 95 -15.43 -8.91 -8.02
C ALA A 95 -16.77 -9.04 -7.28
N SER A 96 -17.21 -8.00 -6.54
CA SER A 96 -18.49 -8.02 -5.83
C SER A 96 -19.72 -8.11 -6.75
N ARG A 97 -19.56 -7.76 -8.03
CA ARG A 97 -20.60 -7.85 -9.07
C ARG A 97 -20.17 -8.68 -10.28
N ASP A 98 -19.21 -9.59 -10.08
CA ASP A 98 -18.69 -10.52 -11.10
C ASP A 98 -18.18 -9.82 -12.38
N ALA A 99 -17.55 -8.66 -12.23
CA ALA A 99 -17.02 -7.87 -13.34
C ALA A 99 -15.53 -8.17 -13.63
N PRO A 100 -15.08 -8.06 -14.90
CA PRO A 100 -13.68 -8.26 -15.28
C PRO A 100 -12.75 -7.26 -14.60
N ARG A 101 -11.53 -7.70 -14.31
CA ARG A 101 -10.46 -6.88 -13.71
C ARG A 101 -10.12 -5.63 -14.52
N VAL A 102 -9.55 -4.65 -13.83
CA VAL A 102 -9.02 -3.44 -14.44
C VAL A 102 -7.75 -3.73 -15.26
N GLY A 103 -7.47 -2.89 -16.26
CA GLY A 103 -6.26 -2.98 -17.07
C GLY A 103 -5.06 -2.28 -16.44
N ILE A 104 -3.85 -2.58 -16.93
CA ILE A 104 -2.57 -2.09 -16.41
C ILE A 104 -2.43 -0.55 -16.32
N HIS A 105 -3.14 0.20 -17.16
CA HIS A 105 -3.12 1.68 -17.15
C HIS A 105 -4.32 2.30 -16.45
N TRP A 106 -5.23 1.48 -15.92
CA TRP A 106 -6.46 1.98 -15.32
C TRP A 106 -6.16 2.86 -14.10
N THR A 107 -5.26 2.45 -13.21
CA THR A 107 -4.95 3.20 -11.99
C THR A 107 -4.33 4.57 -12.28
N SER A 108 -3.42 4.67 -13.25
CA SER A 108 -2.84 5.96 -13.67
C SER A 108 -3.91 6.88 -14.26
N ASN A 109 -4.80 6.34 -15.11
CA ASN A 109 -5.90 7.10 -15.70
C ASN A 109 -6.93 7.52 -14.64
N PHE A 110 -7.21 6.66 -13.66
CA PHE A 110 -8.05 6.94 -12.49
C PHE A 110 -7.48 8.13 -11.70
N ILE A 111 -6.19 8.12 -11.37
CA ILE A 111 -5.59 9.22 -10.62
C ILE A 111 -5.60 10.51 -11.45
N ASN A 112 -5.26 10.46 -12.74
CA ASN A 112 -5.14 11.66 -13.58
C ASN A 112 -6.47 12.42 -13.79
N ARG A 113 -7.61 11.73 -13.73
CA ARG A 113 -8.93 12.35 -13.93
C ARG A 113 -9.58 12.84 -12.62
N HIS A 114 -9.06 12.44 -11.46
CA HIS A 114 -9.52 12.86 -10.13
C HIS A 114 -8.56 13.93 -9.61
N LEU A 115 -8.95 15.20 -9.71
CA LEU A 115 -8.08 16.36 -9.37
C LEU A 115 -7.63 16.34 -7.90
N GLU A 116 -8.42 15.69 -7.04
CA GLU A 116 -8.16 15.46 -5.63
C GLU A 116 -7.07 14.43 -5.34
N LEU A 117 -6.63 13.63 -6.34
CA LEU A 117 -5.62 12.59 -6.18
C LEU A 117 -4.34 12.95 -6.93
N ARG A 118 -3.19 12.70 -6.30
CA ARG A 118 -1.86 12.83 -6.93
C ARG A 118 -0.92 11.73 -6.48
N THR A 119 -0.05 11.28 -7.37
CA THR A 119 1.05 10.37 -7.03
C THR A 119 2.23 11.15 -6.46
N ARG A 120 2.78 10.68 -5.34
CA ARG A 120 3.98 11.23 -4.69
C ARG A 120 4.89 10.08 -4.26
N PHE A 121 6.20 10.33 -4.23
CA PHE A 121 7.16 9.37 -3.68
C PHE A 121 7.07 9.35 -2.15
N GLN A 122 6.86 8.17 -1.58
CA GLN A 122 6.95 7.99 -0.13
C GLN A 122 8.42 8.05 0.29
N ARG A 123 8.76 8.96 1.22
CA ARG A 123 10.07 8.98 1.87
C ARG A 123 10.00 8.18 3.16
N LYS A 124 11.07 7.45 3.50
CA LYS A 124 11.19 6.83 4.82
C LYS A 124 11.23 7.96 5.85
N TYR A 125 10.36 7.87 6.84
CA TYR A 125 10.29 8.83 7.93
C TYR A 125 10.75 8.16 9.21
N ASP A 126 11.66 8.80 9.93
CA ASP A 126 12.14 8.28 11.19
C ASP A 126 11.05 8.38 12.27
N TYR A 127 10.85 7.30 13.02
CA TYR A 127 9.77 7.21 14.01
C TYR A 127 10.00 8.14 15.22
N GLN A 128 11.26 8.34 15.63
CA GLN A 128 11.58 9.29 16.70
C GLN A 128 11.32 10.71 16.21
N ARG A 129 11.68 11.01 14.96
CA ARG A 129 11.37 12.30 14.33
C ARG A 129 9.87 12.57 14.28
N ALA A 130 9.05 11.57 13.94
CA ALA A 130 7.59 11.68 13.96
C ALA A 130 7.00 11.98 15.35
N LYS A 131 7.67 11.54 16.43
CA LYS A 131 7.24 11.84 17.81
C LYS A 131 7.60 13.26 18.26
N CYS A 132 8.74 13.76 17.80
CA CYS A 132 9.22 15.11 18.15
C CYS A 132 8.50 16.20 17.34
N GLU A 133 7.80 15.83 16.26
CA GLU A 133 7.03 16.73 15.41
C GLU A 133 5.58 16.94 15.86
N ASP A 134 5.37 16.94 17.17
CA ASP A 134 4.12 17.40 17.77
C ASP A 134 4.07 18.93 17.70
N PRO A 135 3.03 19.53 17.08
CA PRO A 135 2.87 20.98 17.03
C PRO A 135 2.96 21.65 18.40
N GLU A 136 2.47 21.05 19.47
CA GLU A 136 2.51 21.64 20.82
C GLU A 136 3.94 21.65 21.37
N VAL A 137 4.71 20.58 21.16
CA VAL A 137 6.12 20.49 21.57
C VAL A 137 6.96 21.51 20.81
N ILE A 138 6.74 21.62 19.49
CA ILE A 138 7.45 22.56 18.63
C ILE A 138 7.12 24.01 19.01
N ARG A 139 5.83 24.33 19.25
CA ARG A 139 5.41 25.67 19.72
C ARG A 139 6.08 26.04 21.04
N GLY A 140 6.07 25.13 22.01
CA GLY A 140 6.71 25.33 23.30
C GLY A 140 8.21 25.60 23.18
N TRP A 141 8.89 24.88 22.28
CA TRP A 141 10.30 25.10 21.99
C TRP A 141 10.57 26.48 21.36
N PHE A 142 9.81 26.88 20.33
CA PHE A 142 9.96 28.21 19.71
C PHE A 142 9.74 29.34 20.72
N GLN A 143 8.75 29.19 21.60
CA GLN A 143 8.48 30.18 22.64
C GLN A 143 9.63 30.27 23.65
N LEU A 144 10.23 29.15 24.03
CA LEU A 144 11.41 29.13 24.89
C LEU A 144 12.61 29.83 24.22
N VAL A 145 12.87 29.54 22.94
CA VAL A 145 13.94 30.17 22.16
C VAL A 145 13.73 31.69 22.09
N HIS A 146 12.53 32.13 21.73
CA HIS A 146 12.19 33.55 21.65
C HIS A 146 12.39 34.26 22.99
N ASN A 147 11.83 33.70 24.07
CA ASN A 147 11.97 34.25 25.42
C ASN A 147 13.44 34.34 25.85
N THR A 148 14.27 33.36 25.47
CA THR A 148 15.70 33.34 25.79
C THR A 148 16.46 34.43 25.04
N ILE A 149 16.21 34.57 23.74
CA ILE A 149 16.79 35.63 22.91
C ILE A 149 16.43 37.01 23.48
N THR A 150 15.15 37.25 23.78
CA THR A 150 14.69 38.51 24.35
C THR A 150 15.27 38.78 25.74
N LYS A 151 15.30 37.76 26.62
CA LYS A 151 15.78 37.91 28.00
C LYS A 151 17.26 38.31 28.06
N TYR A 152 18.09 37.71 27.21
CA TYR A 152 19.54 37.94 27.23
C TYR A 152 20.00 38.95 26.16
N GLY A 153 19.10 39.49 25.35
CA GLY A 153 19.43 40.45 24.30
C GLY A 153 20.38 39.86 23.25
N ILE A 154 20.20 38.58 22.89
CA ILE A 154 21.06 37.90 21.91
C ILE A 154 20.84 38.54 20.55
N ASN A 155 21.90 39.02 19.91
CA ASN A 155 21.82 39.56 18.57
C ASN A 155 21.62 38.41 17.57
N ASP A 156 20.82 38.65 16.53
CA ASP A 156 20.64 37.73 15.41
C ASP A 156 22.00 37.23 14.89
N ALA A 157 23.00 38.11 14.77
CA ALA A 157 24.35 37.77 14.30
C ALA A 157 25.10 36.76 15.18
N ASP A 158 24.69 36.60 16.43
CA ASP A 158 25.28 35.69 17.42
C ASP A 158 24.55 34.33 17.48
N ILE A 159 23.57 34.10 16.60
CA ILE A 159 22.85 32.82 16.49
C ILE A 159 23.57 31.94 15.48
N TYR A 160 24.11 30.81 15.97
CA TYR A 160 24.80 29.82 15.17
C TYR A 160 24.04 28.49 15.17
N ASN A 161 23.95 27.88 13.99
CA ASN A 161 23.55 26.49 13.82
C ASN A 161 24.79 25.65 13.54
N PHE A 162 24.82 24.43 14.08
CA PHE A 162 25.95 23.52 14.01
C PHE A 162 25.44 22.12 13.71
N ASN A 163 26.14 21.40 12.82
CA ASN A 163 25.83 20.00 12.55
C ASN A 163 27.08 19.19 12.21
N GLU A 164 27.01 17.89 12.48
CA GLU A 164 27.98 16.89 12.07
C GLU A 164 27.41 16.04 10.93
N THR A 165 28.21 15.79 9.90
CA THR A 165 27.83 14.92 8.77
C THR A 165 28.97 13.96 8.45
N GLY A 166 28.64 12.66 8.50
CA GLY A 166 29.51 11.60 8.05
C GLY A 166 29.34 11.30 6.56
N PHE A 167 30.45 11.18 5.86
CA PHE A 167 30.53 10.74 4.47
C PHE A 167 31.29 9.42 4.42
N ILE A 168 30.82 8.49 3.59
CA ILE A 168 31.57 7.27 3.30
C ILE A 168 32.21 7.43 1.93
N ILE A 169 33.53 7.47 1.90
CA ILE A 169 34.33 7.53 0.68
C ILE A 169 34.20 6.18 -0.05
N GLY A 170 33.99 6.20 -1.37
CA GLY A 170 33.88 4.99 -2.18
C GLY A 170 32.47 4.37 -2.33
N VAL A 171 31.44 4.92 -1.67
CA VAL A 171 30.05 4.44 -1.83
C VAL A 171 29.38 5.08 -3.04
N ILE A 172 29.24 4.30 -4.11
CA ILE A 172 28.54 4.72 -5.34
C ILE A 172 27.03 4.57 -5.14
N SER A 173 26.26 5.66 -5.27
CA SER A 173 24.80 5.63 -5.32
C SER A 173 24.28 5.03 -6.63
N THR A 174 23.10 4.42 -6.60
CA THR A 174 22.46 3.92 -7.83
C THR A 174 22.10 5.11 -8.72
N ALA A 175 22.63 5.14 -9.94
CA ALA A 175 22.34 6.17 -10.94
C ALA A 175 21.84 5.52 -12.24
N MET A 176 21.04 6.25 -13.02
CA MET A 176 20.70 5.81 -14.37
C MET A 176 21.95 5.84 -15.24
N VAL A 177 22.26 4.72 -15.87
CA VAL A 177 23.39 4.60 -16.80
C VAL A 177 22.87 4.14 -18.15
N VAL A 178 23.42 4.71 -19.22
CA VAL A 178 23.15 4.26 -20.58
C VAL A 178 24.01 3.03 -20.84
N THR A 179 23.39 1.89 -21.18
CA THR A 179 24.08 0.65 -21.55
C THR A 179 23.58 0.11 -22.88
N SER A 180 24.34 -0.80 -23.47
CA SER A 180 23.97 -1.47 -24.71
C SER A 180 22.67 -2.28 -24.54
N SER A 181 21.89 -2.41 -25.62
CA SER A 181 20.57 -3.06 -25.63
C SER A 181 20.61 -4.57 -25.37
N ASP A 182 21.78 -5.18 -25.49
CA ASP A 182 22.11 -6.59 -25.26
C ASP A 182 22.76 -6.86 -23.88
N GLY A 183 22.95 -5.81 -23.05
CA GLY A 183 23.64 -5.89 -21.78
C GLY A 183 22.86 -6.65 -20.68
N ARG A 184 23.56 -7.57 -19.99
CA ARG A 184 23.07 -8.33 -18.83
C ARG A 184 22.31 -7.43 -17.84
N VAL A 185 21.04 -7.78 -17.58
CA VAL A 185 19.99 -7.36 -16.63
C VAL A 185 20.26 -6.23 -15.60
N LYS A 186 21.48 -5.95 -15.16
CA LYS A 186 21.86 -4.75 -14.39
C LYS A 186 23.30 -4.34 -14.70
N ALA A 187 23.49 -3.12 -15.18
CA ALA A 187 24.81 -2.48 -15.24
C ALA A 187 25.41 -2.41 -13.82
N LYS A 188 26.62 -2.95 -13.63
CA LYS A 188 27.32 -2.93 -12.35
C LYS A 188 28.58 -2.09 -12.49
N LYS A 189 28.71 -1.06 -11.65
CA LYS A 189 29.97 -0.34 -11.47
C LYS A 189 30.68 -0.94 -10.26
N VAL A 190 31.94 -1.31 -10.41
CA VAL A 190 32.76 -1.86 -9.31
C VAL A 190 32.93 -0.77 -8.25
N GLN A 191 32.53 -1.08 -7.01
CA GLN A 191 32.82 -0.20 -5.88
C GLN A 191 34.25 -0.46 -5.41
N PRO A 192 35.08 0.58 -5.20
CA PRO A 192 36.36 0.43 -4.52
C PRO A 192 36.14 -0.17 -3.12
N GLY A 193 37.04 -1.06 -2.69
CA GLY A 193 36.94 -1.76 -1.40
C GLY A 193 37.25 -0.87 -0.18
N ASN A 194 37.86 0.30 -0.38
CA ASN A 194 38.16 1.23 0.69
C ASN A 194 36.92 2.04 1.08
N ARG A 195 36.51 1.98 2.35
CA ARG A 195 35.32 2.63 2.92
C ARG A 195 35.72 3.57 4.05
N GLU A 196 36.63 4.47 3.74
CA GLU A 196 37.04 5.49 4.70
C GLU A 196 35.88 6.41 5.04
N TRP A 197 35.74 6.70 6.34
CA TRP A 197 34.76 7.63 6.84
C TRP A 197 35.39 9.01 6.97
N ALA A 198 34.73 10.00 6.37
CA ALA A 198 35.04 11.40 6.56
C ALA A 198 33.97 12.03 7.43
N THR A 199 34.34 12.66 8.53
CA THR A 199 33.39 13.40 9.37
C THR A 199 33.63 14.88 9.18
N VAL A 200 32.58 15.61 8.84
CA VAL A 200 32.61 17.07 8.73
C VAL A 200 31.72 17.66 9.79
N ILE A 201 32.30 18.56 10.55
CA ILE A 201 31.63 19.37 11.54
C ILE A 201 31.55 20.80 10.98
N GLN A 202 30.33 21.33 10.86
CA GLN A 202 30.10 22.63 10.22
C GLN A 202 29.20 23.52 11.07
N GLY A 203 29.61 24.78 11.23
CA GLY A 203 28.83 25.84 11.86
C GLY A 203 28.50 26.97 10.89
N VAL A 204 27.30 27.53 10.96
CA VAL A 204 26.89 28.70 10.18
C VAL A 204 26.11 29.67 11.05
N ASN A 205 26.31 30.97 10.88
CA ASN A 205 25.53 31.99 11.59
C ASN A 205 24.32 32.44 10.78
N SER A 206 23.39 33.09 11.47
CA SER A 206 22.14 33.56 10.86
C SER A 206 22.33 34.60 9.74
N GLN A 207 23.44 35.32 9.75
CA GLN A 207 23.77 36.34 8.76
C GLN A 207 24.36 35.75 7.48
N GLY A 208 24.58 34.45 7.43
CA GLY A 208 25.09 33.77 6.24
C GLY A 208 26.61 33.57 6.23
N TRP A 209 27.27 33.74 7.38
CA TRP A 209 28.68 33.42 7.55
C TRP A 209 28.86 31.94 7.92
N ALA A 210 29.79 31.28 7.26
CA ALA A 210 30.17 29.90 7.56
C ALA A 210 31.49 29.88 8.34
N VAL A 211 31.49 29.19 9.48
CA VAL A 211 32.71 28.88 10.24
C VAL A 211 33.53 27.90 9.39
N PRO A 212 34.87 28.01 9.34
CA PRO A 212 35.69 27.03 8.65
C PRO A 212 35.34 25.58 9.08
N PRO A 213 35.11 24.66 8.13
CA PRO A 213 34.70 23.30 8.42
C PRO A 213 35.80 22.57 9.21
N PHE A 214 35.42 21.85 10.25
CA PHE A 214 36.32 20.94 10.94
C PHE A 214 36.15 19.53 10.35
N ILE A 215 37.23 19.00 9.76
CA ILE A 215 37.19 17.79 8.94
C ILE A 215 38.10 16.74 9.56
N ILE A 216 37.56 15.55 9.79
CA ILE A 216 38.27 14.40 10.34
C ILE A 216 38.33 13.34 9.24
N VAL A 217 39.50 13.20 8.59
CA VAL A 217 39.71 12.35 7.38
C VAL A 217 41.11 11.75 7.30
N ALA A 218 41.26 10.74 6.44
CA ALA A 218 42.52 10.38 5.79
C ALA A 218 42.63 11.15 4.44
N ASP A 219 43.57 12.09 4.39
CA ASP A 219 44.21 12.88 3.32
C ASP A 219 43.47 13.26 2.00
N ASP A 220 42.69 12.38 1.34
CA ASP A 220 42.23 12.61 -0.05
C ASP A 220 40.86 13.32 -0.20
N PHE A 221 40.08 13.45 0.87
CA PHE A 221 38.73 14.04 0.82
C PHE A 221 38.70 15.57 0.82
N PHE A 222 39.70 16.19 1.46
CA PHE A 222 39.68 17.62 1.79
C PHE A 222 39.55 18.53 0.56
N PRO A 223 40.32 18.35 -0.55
CA PRO A 223 40.23 19.26 -1.70
C PRO A 223 38.87 19.21 -2.39
N ALA A 224 38.29 18.02 -2.54
CA ALA A 224 36.99 17.84 -3.18
C ALA A 224 35.85 18.41 -2.32
N PHE A 225 35.90 18.18 -1.01
CA PHE A 225 34.94 18.77 -0.08
C PHE A 225 35.05 20.29 -0.07
N TYR A 226 36.26 20.85 0.02
CA TYR A 226 36.46 22.29 0.09
C TYR A 226 35.94 23.01 -1.17
N ALA A 227 36.12 22.41 -2.35
CA ALA A 227 35.54 22.93 -3.59
C ALA A 227 34.01 22.94 -3.55
N ALA A 228 33.38 21.84 -3.11
CA ALA A 228 31.92 21.77 -2.98
C ALA A 228 31.38 22.71 -1.89
N PHE A 229 32.11 22.85 -0.78
CA PHE A 229 31.78 23.71 0.34
C PHE A 229 31.64 25.17 -0.09
N ASN A 230 32.64 25.70 -0.81
CA ASN A 230 32.62 27.09 -1.27
C ASN A 230 31.47 27.38 -2.27
N ILE A 231 31.02 26.37 -3.01
CA ILE A 231 29.87 26.50 -3.92
C ILE A 231 28.55 26.46 -3.13
N ALA A 232 28.47 25.62 -2.09
CA ALA A 232 27.23 25.35 -1.38
C ALA A 232 26.95 26.36 -0.23
N MET A 233 27.97 26.77 0.53
CA MET A 233 27.84 27.63 1.71
C MET A 233 27.86 29.12 1.35
N THR A 234 26.91 29.52 0.51
CA THR A 234 26.66 30.93 0.20
C THR A 234 25.77 31.58 1.26
N GLU A 235 25.87 32.90 1.41
CA GLU A 235 25.03 33.69 2.32
C GLU A 235 23.53 33.39 2.11
N SER A 236 23.08 33.40 0.85
CA SER A 236 21.68 33.11 0.51
C SER A 236 21.24 31.70 0.89
N ASN A 237 22.11 30.68 0.73
CA ASN A 237 21.77 29.31 1.11
C ASN A 237 21.67 29.16 2.63
N ILE A 238 22.58 29.79 3.37
CA ILE A 238 22.61 29.74 4.83
C ILE A 238 21.40 30.48 5.39
N GLN A 239 21.16 31.73 4.99
CA GLN A 239 19.98 32.50 5.40
C GLN A 239 18.69 31.77 4.99
N GLY A 240 18.67 31.12 3.82
CA GLY A 240 17.58 30.24 3.39
C GLY A 240 17.33 29.08 4.37
N GLY A 241 18.39 28.49 4.92
CA GLY A 241 18.32 27.46 5.95
C GLY A 241 17.69 27.98 7.26
N PHE A 242 18.11 29.14 7.75
CA PHE A 242 17.52 29.78 8.94
C PHE A 242 16.05 30.15 8.76
N ARG A 243 15.70 30.64 7.56
CA ARG A 243 14.32 30.93 7.16
C ARG A 243 13.47 29.66 7.13
N GLY A 244 13.99 28.58 6.54
CA GLY A 244 13.31 27.29 6.51
C GLY A 244 13.14 26.66 7.89
N ALA A 245 14.02 26.98 8.84
CA ALA A 245 13.89 26.57 10.25
C ALA A 245 12.96 27.49 11.07
N GLY A 246 12.40 28.55 10.49
CA GLY A 246 11.52 29.51 11.17
C GLY A 246 12.20 30.33 12.26
N LEU A 247 13.53 30.37 12.29
CA LEU A 247 14.30 31.07 13.32
C LEU A 247 14.60 32.52 12.92
N LEU A 248 14.98 32.76 11.66
CA LEU A 248 15.25 34.10 11.14
C LEU A 248 14.72 34.29 9.71
N PRO A 249 13.77 35.22 9.48
CA PRO A 249 12.98 35.91 10.52
C PRO A 249 12.23 34.90 11.39
N PHE A 250 11.94 35.27 12.64
CA PHE A 250 11.23 34.41 13.58
C PHE A 250 9.79 34.16 13.07
N ASP A 251 9.54 32.97 12.54
CA ASP A 251 8.27 32.55 11.97
C ASP A 251 7.99 31.06 12.26
N PRO A 252 7.54 30.74 13.49
CA PRO A 252 7.19 29.37 13.87
C PRO A 252 6.06 28.78 13.03
N GLU A 253 5.13 29.59 12.52
CA GLU A 253 3.96 29.11 11.78
C GLU A 253 4.35 28.54 10.41
N SER A 254 5.37 29.10 9.76
CA SER A 254 5.91 28.53 8.52
C SER A 254 6.36 27.07 8.68
N VAL A 255 6.92 26.72 9.85
CA VAL A 255 7.38 25.37 10.17
C VAL A 255 6.22 24.48 10.61
N ILE A 256 5.37 24.97 11.53
CA ILE A 256 4.27 24.18 12.10
C ILE A 256 3.21 23.85 11.05
N SER A 257 2.92 24.78 10.14
CA SER A 257 1.96 24.55 9.05
C SER A 257 2.44 23.52 8.02
N ALA A 258 3.76 23.28 7.94
CA ALA A 258 4.38 22.29 7.07
C ALA A 258 4.46 20.87 7.67
N LEU A 259 4.10 20.69 8.96
CA LEU A 259 4.09 19.38 9.61
C LEU A 259 2.94 18.52 9.07
N ASP A 260 3.27 17.57 8.20
CA ASP A 260 2.33 16.78 7.38
C ASP A 260 1.69 15.58 8.13
N LEU A 261 1.81 15.51 9.46
CA LEU A 261 1.32 14.40 10.27
C LEU A 261 0.26 14.85 11.28
N LYS A 262 -0.90 15.28 10.78
CA LYS A 262 -2.11 15.31 11.61
C LYS A 262 -2.66 13.89 11.69
N LEU A 263 -2.27 13.13 12.71
CA LEU A 263 -2.97 11.91 13.10
C LEU A 263 -4.39 12.29 13.56
N LYS A 264 -5.30 12.54 12.62
CA LYS A 264 -6.71 12.71 12.93
C LYS A 264 -7.35 11.33 13.01
N THR A 265 -7.73 10.93 14.21
CA THR A 265 -8.83 9.98 14.35
C THR A 265 -10.08 10.68 13.83
N PRO A 266 -10.80 10.16 12.82
CA PRO A 266 -12.05 10.77 12.41
C PRO A 266 -13.02 10.65 13.58
N THR A 267 -13.32 11.77 14.24
CA THR A 267 -14.55 11.86 15.02
C THR A 267 -15.69 11.69 14.02
N PRO A 268 -16.64 10.76 14.24
CA PRO A 268 -17.84 10.72 13.42
C PRO A 268 -18.45 12.12 13.45
N LEU A 269 -18.87 12.64 12.28
CA LEU A 269 -19.69 13.84 12.19
C LEU A 269 -20.98 13.58 12.97
N SER A 270 -20.96 13.84 14.28
CA SER A 270 -22.15 13.82 15.11
C SER A 270 -22.89 15.11 14.79
N SER A 271 -23.92 14.99 13.94
CA SER A 271 -24.87 16.06 13.73
C SER A 271 -25.50 16.41 15.08
N ARG A 272 -25.26 17.64 15.54
CA ARG A 272 -25.85 18.20 16.75
C ARG A 272 -27.38 18.14 16.61
N PRO A 273 -28.14 17.57 17.56
CA PRO A 273 -29.59 17.57 17.49
C PRO A 273 -30.09 18.98 17.82
N GLY A 274 -30.49 19.72 16.79
CA GLY A 274 -31.09 21.04 16.91
C GLY A 274 -32.20 21.20 15.88
N THR A 275 -33.45 21.20 16.37
CA THR A 275 -34.72 21.33 15.63
C THR A 275 -35.01 20.23 14.59
N ALA A 276 -35.99 19.38 14.90
CA ALA A 276 -36.49 18.33 14.03
C ALA A 276 -37.15 18.92 12.77
N GLN A 277 -36.35 19.12 11.73
CA GLN A 277 -36.86 19.30 10.38
C GLN A 277 -37.49 17.98 9.92
N PRO A 278 -38.69 17.99 9.29
CA PRO A 278 -39.26 16.80 8.68
C PRO A 278 -38.27 16.20 7.67
N TRP A 279 -38.00 14.90 7.79
CA TRP A 279 -37.05 14.21 6.92
C TRP A 279 -37.44 14.37 5.44
N VAL A 280 -36.50 14.90 4.65
CA VAL A 280 -36.62 15.01 3.19
C VAL A 280 -35.85 13.87 2.54
N SER A 281 -36.43 13.28 1.49
CA SER A 281 -35.85 12.17 0.74
C SER A 281 -34.39 12.43 0.36
N GLN A 282 -33.46 11.65 0.93
CA GLN A 282 -32.03 11.75 0.67
C GLN A 282 -31.33 10.39 0.75
N THR A 283 -30.11 10.30 0.22
CA THR A 283 -29.30 9.08 0.28
C THR A 283 -28.81 8.83 1.71
N PRO A 284 -29.20 7.72 2.36
CA PRO A 284 -28.81 7.45 3.74
C PRO A 284 -27.36 6.98 3.83
N ASN A 285 -26.59 7.56 4.75
CA ASN A 285 -25.17 7.25 4.95
C ASN A 285 -24.88 6.53 6.28
N ASN A 286 -25.90 6.37 7.14
CA ASN A 286 -25.78 5.66 8.41
C ASN A 286 -27.10 4.90 8.74
N PRO A 287 -27.08 3.98 9.72
CA PRO A 287 -28.26 3.17 10.06
C PRO A 287 -29.50 4.00 10.46
N THR A 288 -29.29 5.12 11.15
CA THR A 288 -30.37 6.00 11.61
C THR A 288 -31.05 6.72 10.45
N GLU A 289 -30.24 7.21 9.50
CA GLU A 289 -30.72 7.80 8.25
C GLU A 289 -31.43 6.76 7.38
N ALA A 290 -30.94 5.53 7.33
CA ALA A 290 -31.59 4.44 6.58
C ALA A 290 -32.97 4.12 7.17
N MET A 291 -33.11 4.11 8.50
CA MET A 291 -34.39 3.95 9.17
C MET A 291 -35.33 5.12 8.86
N SER A 292 -34.81 6.35 8.87
CA SER A 292 -35.57 7.57 8.56
C SER A 292 -36.09 7.57 7.11
N GLN A 293 -35.23 7.19 6.15
CA GLN A 293 -35.59 7.04 4.74
C GLN A 293 -36.61 5.88 4.53
N SER A 294 -36.49 4.76 5.25
CA SER A 294 -37.45 3.65 5.22
C SER A 294 -38.84 4.10 5.70
N THR A 295 -38.89 4.79 6.84
CA THR A 295 -40.13 5.35 7.40
C THR A 295 -40.75 6.38 6.45
N PHE A 296 -39.92 7.22 5.81
CA PHE A 296 -40.37 8.17 4.80
C PHE A 296 -41.00 7.48 3.58
N ILE A 297 -40.38 6.43 3.04
CA ILE A 297 -40.92 5.64 1.93
C ILE A 297 -42.24 4.97 2.32
N LYS A 298 -42.31 4.30 3.48
CA LYS A 298 -43.53 3.66 3.99
C LYS A 298 -44.69 4.63 4.12
N THR A 299 -44.42 5.83 4.65
CA THR A 299 -45.42 6.90 4.83
C THR A 299 -45.90 7.46 3.49
N ARG A 300 -45.02 7.53 2.48
CA ARG A 300 -45.39 7.97 1.13
C ARG A 300 -46.27 6.93 0.42
N ILE A 301 -45.96 5.65 0.56
CA ILE A 301 -46.75 4.55 0.01
C ILE A 301 -48.14 4.51 0.64
N SER A 302 -48.24 4.63 1.97
CA SER A 302 -49.54 4.59 2.67
C SER A 302 -50.46 5.77 2.36
N ARG A 303 -49.89 6.93 1.98
CA ARG A 303 -50.64 8.14 1.60
C ARG A 303 -50.89 8.28 0.10
N HIS A 304 -50.39 7.36 -0.71
CA HIS A 304 -50.48 7.44 -2.16
C HIS A 304 -51.89 7.11 -2.65
N GLN A 305 -52.66 8.11 -3.06
CA GLN A 305 -53.97 7.95 -3.70
C GLN A 305 -53.92 8.50 -5.12
N ASN A 306 -53.95 7.60 -6.12
CA ASN A 306 -54.16 7.90 -7.55
C ASN A 306 -53.24 8.94 -8.22
N SER A 307 -52.22 9.47 -7.54
CA SER A 307 -51.18 10.34 -8.11
C SER A 307 -50.06 9.53 -8.80
N SER A 308 -49.12 10.20 -9.48
CA SER A 308 -47.99 9.51 -10.13
C SER A 308 -47.01 8.94 -9.08
N PRO A 309 -46.62 7.65 -9.17
CA PRO A 309 -45.69 7.00 -8.25
C PRO A 309 -44.23 7.50 -8.38
N THR A 310 -43.94 8.46 -9.25
CA THR A 310 -42.59 9.00 -9.51
C THR A 310 -41.85 9.41 -8.24
N SER A 311 -42.53 10.03 -7.27
CA SER A 311 -41.89 10.44 -6.01
C SER A 311 -41.51 9.26 -5.10
N ILE A 312 -42.20 8.13 -5.22
CA ILE A 312 -41.91 6.90 -4.50
C ILE A 312 -40.71 6.22 -5.15
N TYR A 313 -40.68 6.11 -6.48
CA TYR A 313 -39.55 5.56 -7.22
C TYR A 313 -38.25 6.33 -6.93
N ALA A 314 -38.29 7.67 -6.95
CA ALA A 314 -37.12 8.48 -6.60
C ALA A 314 -36.60 8.23 -5.17
N ALA A 315 -37.49 8.00 -4.20
CA ALA A 315 -37.11 7.71 -2.82
C ALA A 315 -36.50 6.30 -2.68
N VAL A 316 -37.04 5.33 -3.42
CA VAL A 316 -36.49 3.96 -3.52
C VAL A 316 -35.11 4.00 -4.19
N ASP A 317 -34.93 4.74 -5.28
CA ASP A 317 -33.65 4.89 -5.97
C ASP A 317 -32.56 5.51 -5.08
N GLN A 318 -32.92 6.47 -4.21
CA GLN A 318 -32.00 7.02 -3.23
C GLN A 318 -31.62 6.02 -2.15
N PHE A 319 -32.57 5.19 -1.72
CA PHE A 319 -32.32 4.14 -0.73
C PHE A 319 -31.43 3.02 -1.32
N THR A 320 -31.69 2.59 -2.55
CA THR A 320 -30.85 1.61 -3.26
C THR A 320 -29.44 2.16 -3.47
N LYS A 321 -29.30 3.43 -3.86
CA LYS A 321 -27.99 4.09 -3.97
C LYS A 321 -27.21 4.10 -2.65
N GLY A 322 -27.88 4.42 -1.53
CA GLY A 322 -27.25 4.42 -0.20
C GLY A 322 -26.84 3.01 0.24
N ALA A 323 -27.71 2.02 0.02
CA ALA A 323 -27.38 0.61 0.28
C ALA A 323 -26.17 0.14 -0.54
N SER A 324 -26.09 0.51 -1.82
CA SER A 324 -24.93 0.20 -2.67
C SER A 324 -23.64 0.83 -2.15
N GLN A 325 -23.66 2.10 -1.71
CA GLN A 325 -22.48 2.75 -1.11
C GLN A 325 -21.98 1.99 0.13
N ILE A 326 -22.90 1.65 1.03
CA ILE A 326 -22.58 0.90 2.26
C ILE A 326 -22.00 -0.47 1.92
N MET A 327 -22.58 -1.18 0.94
CA MET A 327 -22.07 -2.48 0.50
C MET A 327 -20.66 -2.39 -0.09
N HIS A 328 -20.37 -1.37 -0.90
CA HIS A 328 -19.02 -1.14 -1.44
C HIS A 328 -18.01 -0.83 -0.33
N GLN A 329 -18.35 0.03 0.62
CA GLN A 329 -17.51 0.31 1.79
C GLN A 329 -17.29 -0.95 2.63
N LEU A 330 -18.34 -1.73 2.89
CA LEU A 330 -18.26 -2.97 3.64
C LEU A 330 -17.36 -3.99 2.95
N ALA A 331 -17.38 -4.08 1.62
CA ALA A 331 -16.48 -4.95 0.87
C ALA A 331 -15.01 -4.57 1.06
N LEU A 332 -14.68 -3.27 1.02
CA LEU A 332 -13.34 -2.76 1.26
C LEU A 332 -12.89 -2.99 2.70
N LEU A 333 -13.74 -2.67 3.68
CA LEU A 333 -13.44 -2.86 5.10
C LEU A 333 -13.28 -4.33 5.48
N LYS A 334 -14.13 -5.21 4.94
CA LYS A 334 -14.05 -6.66 5.18
C LYS A 334 -12.74 -7.23 4.64
N ALA A 335 -12.34 -6.78 3.46
CA ALA A 335 -11.06 -7.12 2.86
C ALA A 335 -9.87 -6.67 3.71
N GLU A 336 -9.89 -5.42 4.20
CA GLU A 336 -8.85 -4.92 5.08
C GLU A 336 -8.78 -5.70 6.39
N ASN A 337 -9.94 -5.98 7.01
CA ASN A 337 -9.99 -6.75 8.26
C ASN A 337 -9.41 -8.15 8.10
N GLN A 338 -9.66 -8.81 6.96
CA GLN A 338 -9.04 -10.10 6.61
C GLN A 338 -7.52 -9.98 6.47
N ASN A 339 -7.03 -8.99 5.71
CA ASN A 339 -5.60 -8.75 5.54
C ASN A 339 -4.91 -8.46 6.89
N LEU A 340 -5.51 -7.64 7.75
CA LEU A 340 -5.00 -7.31 9.07
C LEU A 340 -4.95 -8.54 9.99
N ARG A 341 -5.98 -9.37 9.98
CA ARG A 341 -6.00 -10.64 10.75
C ARG A 341 -4.87 -11.56 10.30
N GLN A 342 -4.67 -11.74 9.00
CA GLN A 342 -3.58 -12.55 8.45
C GLN A 342 -2.20 -11.98 8.82
N ALA A 343 -2.00 -10.67 8.68
CA ALA A 343 -0.75 -10.01 9.06
C ALA A 343 -0.46 -10.15 10.56
N ASN A 344 -1.47 -9.98 11.41
CA ASN A 344 -1.36 -10.18 12.86
C ASN A 344 -1.04 -11.63 13.22
N GLU A 345 -1.57 -12.61 12.50
CA GLU A 345 -1.23 -14.01 12.69
C GLU A 345 0.25 -14.27 12.37
N VAL A 346 0.75 -13.73 11.25
CA VAL A 346 2.17 -13.82 10.88
C VAL A 346 3.06 -13.15 11.92
N LEU A 347 2.71 -11.96 12.40
CA LEU A 347 3.43 -11.26 13.46
C LEU A 347 3.40 -12.02 14.78
N SER A 348 2.26 -12.61 15.15
CA SER A 348 2.11 -13.44 16.33
C SER A 348 3.02 -14.67 16.25
N LYS A 349 3.04 -15.37 15.10
CA LYS A 349 3.96 -16.48 14.83
C LYS A 349 5.43 -16.04 14.96
N ARG A 350 5.80 -14.89 14.38
CA ARG A 350 7.17 -14.31 14.52
C ARG A 350 7.53 -13.95 15.96
N ARG A 351 6.58 -13.46 16.76
CA ARG A 351 6.80 -13.15 18.19
C ARG A 351 6.96 -14.41 19.03
N ARG A 352 6.25 -15.50 18.68
CA ARG A 352 6.33 -16.81 19.35
C ARG A 352 7.56 -17.63 18.95
N ALA A 353 8.16 -17.33 17.79
CA ALA A 353 9.42 -17.95 17.38
C ALA A 353 10.55 -17.57 18.35
N ARG A 354 11.32 -18.59 18.80
CA ARG A 354 12.46 -18.42 19.69
C ARG A 354 13.48 -17.50 19.03
N LYS A 355 13.74 -16.33 19.60
CA LYS A 355 14.79 -15.42 19.13
C LYS A 355 16.14 -15.92 19.61
N THR A 356 16.95 -16.50 18.73
CA THR A 356 18.38 -16.70 19.02
C THR A 356 19.03 -15.34 19.16
N ARG A 357 19.45 -14.96 20.37
CA ARG A 357 20.26 -13.75 20.57
C ARG A 357 21.63 -14.04 19.94
N LEU A 358 21.95 -13.34 18.84
CA LEU A 358 23.35 -13.13 18.50
C LEU A 358 23.93 -12.31 19.64
N GLN A 359 24.92 -12.86 20.37
CA GLN A 359 25.67 -12.07 21.33
C GLN A 359 26.25 -10.85 20.60
N GLN A 360 26.04 -9.65 21.15
CA GLN A 360 26.84 -8.49 20.78
C GLN A 360 28.25 -8.70 21.35
N GLY A 361 29.06 -9.48 20.65
CA GLY A 361 30.49 -9.59 20.94
C GLY A 361 31.21 -8.44 20.26
N GLY A 362 31.98 -7.67 21.04
CA GLY A 362 32.98 -6.76 20.50
C GLY A 362 34.03 -7.50 19.65
N SER A 363 34.98 -6.75 19.10
CA SER A 363 36.07 -7.31 18.30
C SER A 363 36.78 -8.44 19.05
N LEU A 364 36.67 -9.65 18.53
CA LEU A 364 37.38 -10.85 18.98
C LEU A 364 38.89 -10.57 18.86
N SER A 365 39.64 -10.71 19.95
CA SER A 365 41.10 -10.62 19.87
C SER A 365 41.65 -11.81 19.08
N GLN A 366 42.83 -11.66 18.47
CA GLN A 366 43.46 -12.73 17.69
C GLN A 366 43.69 -13.99 18.53
N GLN A 367 43.93 -13.83 19.84
CA GLN A 367 44.09 -14.93 20.78
C GLN A 367 42.76 -15.67 21.01
N GLU A 368 41.66 -14.95 21.26
CA GLU A 368 40.33 -15.55 21.43
C GLU A 368 39.83 -16.22 20.13
N ALA A 369 40.23 -15.69 18.97
CA ALA A 369 39.96 -16.32 17.68
C ALA A 369 40.71 -17.64 17.53
N GLN A 370 41.97 -17.68 17.95
CA GLN A 370 42.80 -18.88 17.92
C GLN A 370 42.27 -19.93 18.89
N ASP A 371 41.93 -19.54 20.13
CA ASP A 371 41.40 -20.45 21.13
C ASP A 371 40.07 -21.10 20.69
N LEU A 372 39.18 -20.32 20.04
CA LEU A 372 37.93 -20.85 19.46
C LEU A 372 38.16 -21.77 18.25
N GLN A 373 39.24 -21.56 17.52
CA GLN A 373 39.61 -22.39 16.38
C GLN A 373 40.22 -23.70 16.86
N ASP A 374 41.08 -23.64 17.87
CA ASP A 374 41.65 -24.81 18.54
C ASP A 374 40.55 -25.62 19.23
N GLU A 375 39.57 -24.98 19.88
CA GLU A 375 38.43 -25.68 20.49
C GLU A 375 37.54 -26.36 19.43
N ARG A 376 37.34 -25.72 18.28
CA ARG A 376 36.63 -26.33 17.14
C ARG A 376 37.39 -27.51 16.52
N ASP A 377 38.70 -27.40 16.42
CA ASP A 377 39.54 -28.45 15.86
C ASP A 377 39.58 -29.66 16.81
N VAL A 378 39.62 -29.44 18.12
CA VAL A 378 39.45 -30.49 19.14
C VAL A 378 38.08 -31.16 19.03
N VAL A 379 36.99 -30.40 18.88
CA VAL A 379 35.64 -30.98 18.73
C VAL A 379 35.52 -31.78 17.42
N GLN A 380 36.07 -31.27 16.31
CA GLN A 380 36.11 -32.02 15.05
C GLN A 380 36.96 -33.28 15.15
N GLN A 381 38.09 -33.21 15.84
CA GLN A 381 38.96 -34.35 16.06
C GLN A 381 38.26 -35.39 16.94
N VAL A 382 37.58 -34.98 18.01
CA VAL A 382 36.73 -35.88 18.82
C VAL A 382 35.63 -36.49 17.97
N GLU A 383 34.92 -35.73 17.13
CA GLU A 383 33.89 -36.30 16.24
C GLU A 383 34.46 -37.28 15.21
N GLN A 384 35.64 -37.01 14.66
CA GLN A 384 36.33 -37.91 13.74
C GLN A 384 36.82 -39.18 14.46
N GLU A 385 37.36 -39.04 15.68
CA GLU A 385 37.77 -40.16 16.53
C GLU A 385 36.56 -40.97 16.99
N THR A 386 35.42 -40.36 17.28
CA THR A 386 34.17 -41.07 17.63
C THR A 386 33.61 -41.81 16.41
N LYS A 387 33.75 -41.24 15.21
CA LYS A 387 33.40 -41.91 13.94
C LYS A 387 34.36 -43.05 13.62
N ALA A 388 35.66 -42.90 13.90
CA ALA A 388 36.68 -43.93 13.71
C ALA A 388 36.57 -45.06 14.77
N SER A 389 36.22 -44.74 16.01
CA SER A 389 35.96 -45.70 17.09
C SER A 389 34.60 -46.41 16.95
N SER A 390 33.77 -46.02 15.97
CA SER A 390 32.54 -46.74 15.59
C SER A 390 32.81 -48.02 14.77
N GLY A 391 34.06 -48.48 14.73
CA GLY A 391 34.42 -49.84 14.32
C GLY A 391 33.69 -50.90 15.17
N ARG A 392 32.68 -51.52 14.56
CA ARG A 392 32.03 -52.80 14.92
C ARG A 392 31.94 -53.09 16.44
N LYS A 393 30.84 -52.65 17.06
CA LYS A 393 30.29 -53.42 18.20
C LYS A 393 29.66 -54.73 17.67
N PRO A 394 29.83 -55.87 18.37
CA PRO A 394 29.34 -57.17 17.89
C PRO A 394 27.82 -57.15 17.75
N ARG A 395 27.34 -57.66 16.62
CA ARG A 395 25.93 -57.83 16.31
C ARG A 395 25.35 -58.87 17.27
N GLU A 396 24.39 -58.46 18.09
CA GLU A 396 23.51 -59.37 18.82
C GLU A 396 22.95 -60.43 17.86
N GLU A 397 23.02 -61.68 18.31
CA GLU A 397 22.72 -62.91 17.58
C GLU A 397 21.46 -62.78 16.71
N THR A 398 21.67 -62.67 15.40
CA THR A 398 20.60 -62.84 14.42
C THR A 398 20.05 -64.25 14.53
N ARG A 399 18.78 -64.38 14.96
CA ARG A 399 17.94 -65.58 14.86
C ARG A 399 18.30 -66.39 13.60
N ALA A 400 18.73 -67.63 13.79
CA ALA A 400 19.09 -68.53 12.71
C ALA A 400 17.93 -68.62 11.69
N ARG A 401 18.25 -68.48 10.40
CA ARG A 401 17.27 -68.56 9.31
C ARG A 401 16.72 -69.99 9.21
N ARG A 402 15.39 -70.11 9.21
CA ARG A 402 14.64 -71.37 9.06
C ARG A 402 14.22 -71.60 7.61
N CYS A 403 14.10 -72.86 7.20
CA CYS A 403 13.64 -73.27 5.88
C CYS A 403 12.15 -72.94 5.69
N GLY A 404 11.77 -72.31 4.58
CA GLY A 404 10.37 -71.95 4.30
C GLY A 404 9.42 -73.12 4.02
N LYS A 405 9.93 -74.35 3.82
CA LYS A 405 9.11 -75.56 3.59
C LYS A 405 8.86 -76.39 4.85
N CYS A 406 9.86 -76.54 5.73
CA CYS A 406 9.78 -77.39 6.92
C CYS A 406 10.08 -76.66 8.25
N SER A 407 10.41 -75.37 8.20
CA SER A 407 10.71 -74.53 9.37
C SER A 407 11.94 -74.91 10.22
N GLU A 408 12.78 -75.84 9.75
CA GLU A 408 14.05 -76.21 10.39
C GLU A 408 15.22 -75.29 10.00
N THR A 409 16.20 -75.11 10.90
CA THR A 409 17.40 -74.30 10.65
C THR A 409 18.51 -75.13 9.99
N GLY A 410 19.37 -74.51 9.16
CA GLY A 410 20.54 -75.16 8.56
C GLY A 410 20.44 -75.46 7.06
N HIS A 411 19.26 -75.29 6.45
CA HIS A 411 19.06 -75.35 5.00
C HIS A 411 17.96 -74.36 4.56
N ASN A 412 17.76 -74.19 3.26
CA ASN A 412 16.71 -73.30 2.74
C ASN A 412 15.67 -74.10 1.91
N ALA A 413 14.57 -73.45 1.53
CA ALA A 413 13.45 -74.10 0.83
C ALA A 413 13.84 -74.74 -0.52
N ARG A 414 14.97 -74.38 -1.11
CA ARG A 414 15.48 -74.93 -2.39
C ARG A 414 16.32 -76.19 -2.21
N THR A 415 16.84 -76.46 -1.01
CA THR A 415 17.61 -77.68 -0.68
C THR A 415 16.88 -78.58 0.33
N CYS A 416 15.61 -78.28 0.61
CA CYS A 416 14.77 -79.06 1.49
C CYS A 416 14.38 -80.38 0.80
N GLN A 417 14.70 -81.50 1.43
CA GLN A 417 14.41 -82.85 0.93
C GLN A 417 12.95 -83.29 1.21
N ILE A 418 12.14 -82.44 1.84
CA ILE A 418 10.72 -82.72 2.08
C ILE A 418 9.92 -82.33 0.83
N ILE A 419 9.37 -83.34 0.16
CA ILE A 419 8.38 -83.19 -0.91
C ILE A 419 7.01 -83.13 -0.24
N ILE A 420 6.31 -82.00 -0.38
CA ILE A 420 4.89 -81.90 -0.05
C ILE A 420 4.16 -82.16 -1.36
N GLU A 421 3.53 -83.33 -1.48
CA GLU A 421 2.60 -83.64 -2.57
C GLU A 421 1.37 -82.75 -2.41
N THR A 422 1.11 -81.90 -3.40
CA THR A 422 -0.14 -81.15 -3.53
C THR A 422 -1.12 -82.02 -4.32
N SER A 423 -2.12 -82.58 -3.65
CA SER A 423 -3.29 -83.18 -4.29
C SER A 423 -4.22 -82.09 -4.79
N GLU A 424 -4.39 -82.03 -6.11
CA GLU A 424 -5.49 -81.36 -6.80
C GLU A 424 -6.80 -82.11 -6.52
N GLU A 425 -7.88 -81.39 -6.20
CA GLU A 425 -9.29 -81.73 -6.47
C GLU A 425 -10.11 -80.46 -6.11
N GLU A 426 -10.74 -79.83 -7.11
CA GLU A 426 -12.21 -79.83 -7.35
C GLU A 426 -12.99 -79.08 -6.25
N ASP A 427 -13.94 -78.18 -6.49
CA ASP A 427 -14.71 -77.83 -7.66
C ASP A 427 -15.55 -76.57 -7.32
N SER A 428 -16.03 -75.88 -8.36
CA SER A 428 -17.36 -75.25 -8.46
C SER A 428 -17.89 -74.32 -7.34
N GLU A 429 -17.95 -73.01 -7.60
CA GLU A 429 -19.14 -72.23 -8.04
C GLU A 429 -18.84 -70.72 -8.14
#